data_AF-A0A7S3HIB4-F1
#
_entry.id   AF-A0A7S3HIB4-F1
#
_cell.length_a   1.000
_cell.length_b   1.000
_cell.length_c   1.000
_cell.angle_alpha   90.00
_cell.angle_beta   90.00
_cell.angle_gamma   90.00
#
_symmetry.space_group_name_H-M   'P 1'
#
loop_
_entity.id
_entity.type
_entity.pdbx_description
1 polymer ?
#
loop_
_entity_poly.entity_id
_entity_poly.type
_entity_poly.pdbx_seq_one_letter_code
_entity_poly.pdbx_strand_id
1 'polypeptide(L)'
;ACCAGYCGECSDYPTCNTVRGRPPDKFGRIAGQNSTNACCKSEVLKMKCGGGAPANVCLKSCEEAVPPCVLASGEVFTTPDPSARTAGADCNEAVTAWRSKADAAVEAGSKPP
;
A
#
# COMPACT_ATOMS: atom_id res chain seq x y z
N ALA A 1 -15.61 -2.20 -1.61
CA ALA A 1 -14.59 -2.89 -0.78
C ALA A 1 -13.34 -2.02 -0.69
N CYS A 2 -12.49 -2.17 0.33
CA CYS A 2 -11.16 -1.52 0.43
C CYS A 2 -10.16 -2.07 -0.60
N CYS A 3 -9.14 -1.29 -0.93
CA CYS A 3 -8.06 -1.70 -1.82
C CYS A 3 -7.02 -2.57 -1.08
N ALA A 4 -7.06 -3.90 -1.26
CA ALA A 4 -6.12 -4.83 -0.63
C ALA A 4 -4.65 -4.57 -1.03
N GLY A 5 -4.38 -4.03 -2.23
CA GLY A 5 -3.02 -3.66 -2.64
C GLY A 5 -2.38 -2.57 -1.75
N TYR A 6 -3.19 -1.72 -1.12
CA TYR A 6 -2.69 -0.70 -0.19
C TYR A 6 -2.44 -1.26 1.22
N CYS A 7 -3.29 -2.20 1.68
CA CYS A 7 -3.37 -2.65 3.07
C CYS A 7 -2.86 -4.07 3.33
N GLY A 8 -2.60 -4.87 2.29
CA GLY A 8 -2.29 -6.30 2.38
C GLY A 8 -3.54 -7.18 2.48
N GLU A 9 -4.58 -6.71 3.18
CA GLU A 9 -5.91 -7.31 3.16
C GLU A 9 -7.02 -6.26 3.32
N CYS A 10 -8.27 -6.66 3.06
CA CYS A 10 -9.45 -5.81 3.22
C CYS A 10 -10.47 -6.51 4.13
N SER A 11 -10.15 -6.55 5.41
CA SER A 11 -11.04 -6.99 6.50
C SER A 11 -10.91 -6.04 7.70
N ASP A 12 -11.72 -6.24 8.74
CA ASP A 12 -11.57 -5.51 10.01
C ASP A 12 -10.56 -6.22 10.92
N TYR A 13 -9.35 -6.47 10.41
CA TYR A 13 -8.30 -7.14 11.16
C TYR A 13 -7.77 -6.26 12.30
N PRO A 14 -7.24 -6.85 13.40
CA PRO A 14 -6.93 -6.09 14.62
C PRO A 14 -5.96 -4.91 14.44
N THR A 15 -5.14 -4.93 13.40
CA THR A 15 -4.14 -3.90 13.10
C THR A 15 -4.50 -3.05 11.87
N CYS A 16 -5.73 -3.13 11.36
CA CYS A 16 -6.17 -2.37 10.18
C CYS A 16 -6.10 -0.85 10.38
N ASN A 17 -6.17 -0.39 11.62
CA ASN A 17 -6.07 1.02 11.98
C ASN A 17 -4.63 1.57 11.95
N THR A 18 -3.62 0.69 11.84
CA THR A 18 -2.20 1.08 11.86
C THR A 18 -1.40 0.29 10.83
N VAL A 19 -1.13 0.90 9.68
CA VAL A 19 -0.25 0.32 8.65
C VAL A 19 1.16 0.89 8.73
N ARG A 20 2.12 0.11 8.20
CA ARG A 20 3.54 0.48 8.14
C ARG A 20 4.11 0.89 9.50
N GLY A 21 3.63 0.27 10.57
CA GLY A 21 4.15 0.47 11.92
C GLY A 21 5.60 0.01 12.03
N ARG A 22 6.42 0.77 12.76
CA ARG A 22 7.70 0.25 13.25
C ARG A 22 7.48 -0.66 14.46
N PRO A 23 8.42 -1.59 14.74
CA PRO A 23 8.42 -2.32 16.00
C PRO A 23 8.24 -1.37 17.19
N PRO A 24 7.58 -1.81 18.28
CA PRO A 24 7.41 -0.98 19.46
C PRO A 24 8.77 -0.45 19.90
N ASP A 25 8.84 0.85 20.21
CA ASP A 25 10.04 1.39 20.83
C ASP A 25 10.25 0.77 22.22
N LYS A 26 11.38 1.08 22.87
CA LYS A 26 11.68 0.62 24.24
C LYS A 26 10.64 1.04 25.30
N PHE A 27 9.69 1.90 24.93
CA PHE A 27 8.58 2.37 25.76
C PHE A 27 7.24 1.76 25.33
N GLY A 28 7.24 0.76 24.43
CA GLY A 28 6.04 0.07 23.94
C GLY A 28 5.21 0.89 22.96
N ARG A 29 5.70 2.03 22.46
CA ARG A 29 4.97 2.87 21.51
C ARG A 29 5.13 2.31 20.11
N ILE A 30 4.00 1.91 19.52
CA ILE A 30 3.92 1.56 18.11
C ILE A 30 3.68 2.86 17.33
N ALA A 31 4.62 3.22 16.46
CA ALA A 31 4.48 4.35 15.56
C ALA A 31 4.16 3.82 14.16
N GLY A 32 2.94 4.08 13.67
CA GLY A 32 2.49 3.74 12.32
C GLY A 32 1.57 4.81 11.76
N GLN A 33 1.25 4.69 10.48
CA GLN A 33 0.30 5.58 9.84
C GLN A 33 -1.12 5.18 10.23
N ASN A 34 -1.94 6.14 10.67
CA ASN A 34 -3.35 5.87 10.94
C ASN A 34 -4.06 5.52 9.63
N SER A 35 -4.53 4.27 9.53
CA SER A 35 -5.16 3.69 8.36
C SER A 35 -6.60 3.27 8.61
N THR A 36 -7.23 3.72 9.69
CA THR A 36 -8.62 3.38 10.03
C THR A 36 -9.54 3.59 8.83
N ASN A 37 -9.46 4.75 8.19
CA ASN A 37 -10.31 5.10 7.05
C ASN A 37 -9.76 4.61 5.70
N ALA A 38 -8.67 3.84 5.69
CA ALA A 38 -8.04 3.35 4.45
C ALA A 38 -8.04 1.82 4.36
N CYS A 39 -7.98 1.12 5.50
CA CYS A 39 -7.77 -0.33 5.56
C CYS A 39 -8.81 -1.10 6.36
N CYS A 40 -9.45 -0.49 7.37
CA CYS A 40 -10.52 -1.16 8.11
C CYS A 40 -11.78 -1.20 7.24
N LYS A 41 -12.20 -2.41 6.84
CA LYS A 41 -13.29 -2.60 5.88
C LYS A 41 -14.56 -1.84 6.25
N SER A 42 -15.00 -1.96 7.50
CA SER A 42 -16.20 -1.30 8.00
C SER A 42 -16.11 0.23 7.92
N GLU A 43 -14.97 0.82 8.30
CA GLU A 43 -14.75 2.27 8.30
C GLU A 43 -14.56 2.83 6.88
N VAL A 44 -13.82 2.12 6.02
CA VAL A 44 -13.65 2.48 4.61
C VAL A 44 -15.00 2.54 3.88
N LEU A 45 -15.92 1.60 4.18
CA LEU A 45 -17.24 1.60 3.57
C LEU A 45 -18.10 2.80 4.03
N LYS A 46 -17.98 3.24 5.28
CA LYS A 46 -18.62 4.48 5.77
C LYS A 46 -18.08 5.72 5.08
N MET A 47 -16.80 5.69 4.69
CA MET A 47 -16.14 6.80 4.03
C MET A 47 -16.45 6.91 2.54
N LYS A 48 -17.23 5.99 1.94
CA LYS A 48 -17.59 6.04 0.52
C LYS A 48 -18.32 7.34 0.17
N CYS A 49 -17.94 7.96 -0.95
CA CYS A 49 -18.70 9.09 -1.50
C CYS A 49 -20.16 8.68 -1.78
N GLY A 50 -21.11 9.48 -1.29
CA GLY A 50 -22.55 9.15 -1.33
C GLY A 50 -23.02 8.18 -0.23
N GLY A 51 -22.12 7.73 0.66
CA GLY A 51 -22.42 6.84 1.80
C GLY A 51 -22.56 7.53 3.16
N GLY A 52 -22.55 8.87 3.20
CA GLY A 52 -22.70 9.68 4.43
C GLY A 52 -21.47 10.48 4.83
N ALA A 53 -20.30 10.21 4.24
CA ALA A 53 -19.10 11.02 4.45
C ALA A 53 -19.16 12.37 3.68
N PRO A 54 -18.58 13.46 4.24
CA PRO A 54 -18.53 14.75 3.56
C PRO A 54 -17.78 14.65 2.23
N ALA A 55 -18.26 15.38 1.20
CA ALA A 55 -17.75 15.29 -0.17
C ALA A 55 -16.26 15.64 -0.31
N ASN A 56 -15.72 16.45 0.61
CA ASN A 56 -14.31 16.86 0.62
C ASN A 56 -13.36 15.82 1.24
N VAL A 57 -13.87 14.77 1.89
CA VAL A 57 -13.06 13.73 2.56
C VAL A 57 -13.45 12.31 2.18
N CYS A 58 -14.54 12.14 1.42
CA CYS A 58 -15.02 10.82 1.05
C CYS A 58 -14.08 10.10 0.08
N LEU A 59 -14.10 8.78 0.14
CA LEU A 59 -13.37 7.90 -0.74
C LEU A 59 -14.15 7.67 -2.03
N LYS A 60 -13.53 8.01 -3.15
CA LYS A 60 -14.03 7.76 -4.50
C LYS A 60 -13.86 6.29 -4.88
N SER A 61 -14.40 5.90 -6.03
CA SER A 61 -14.13 4.59 -6.58
C SER A 61 -12.65 4.44 -6.96
N CYS A 62 -12.14 3.21 -6.95
CA CYS A 62 -10.78 2.93 -7.42
C CYS A 62 -10.60 3.12 -8.94
N GLU A 63 -11.68 3.28 -9.69
CA GLU A 63 -11.65 3.66 -11.11
C GLU A 63 -11.41 5.17 -11.30
N GLU A 64 -11.80 5.97 -10.31
CA GLU A 64 -11.73 7.44 -10.37
C GLU A 64 -10.56 8.03 -9.57
N ALA A 65 -9.96 7.25 -8.65
CA ALA A 65 -8.92 7.73 -7.75
C ALA A 65 -7.90 6.66 -7.40
N VAL A 66 -6.67 7.11 -7.15
CA VAL A 66 -5.62 6.30 -6.55
C VAL A 66 -5.96 5.96 -5.09
N PRO A 67 -5.44 4.84 -4.53
CA PRO A 67 -5.70 4.45 -3.15
C PRO A 67 -5.30 5.55 -2.13
N PRO A 68 -6.08 5.76 -1.05
CA PRO A 68 -7.22 4.95 -0.60
C PRO A 68 -8.51 5.20 -1.41
N CYS A 69 -9.13 4.13 -1.88
CA CYS A 69 -10.30 4.16 -2.76
C CYS A 69 -11.22 2.96 -2.47
N VAL A 70 -12.50 3.08 -2.85
CA VAL A 70 -13.48 2.01 -2.69
C VAL A 70 -13.60 1.23 -3.99
N LEU A 71 -13.15 -0.03 -3.97
CA LEU A 71 -13.36 -0.97 -5.05
C LEU A 71 -14.86 -1.24 -5.23
N ALA A 72 -15.34 -1.21 -6.48
CA ALA A 72 -16.73 -1.52 -6.80
C ALA A 72 -17.11 -2.93 -6.30
N SER A 73 -18.35 -3.09 -5.84
CA SER A 73 -18.88 -4.39 -5.44
C SER A 73 -19.29 -5.19 -6.67
N GLY A 74 -18.76 -6.40 -6.83
CA GLY A 74 -19.14 -7.32 -7.92
C GLY A 74 -18.04 -7.57 -8.95
N GLU A 75 -16.93 -6.83 -8.90
CA GLU A 75 -15.77 -7.18 -9.71
C GLU A 75 -15.02 -8.33 -9.04
N VAL A 76 -15.12 -9.51 -9.67
CA VAL A 76 -14.25 -10.64 -9.35
C VAL A 76 -12.84 -10.22 -9.77
N PHE A 77 -11.93 -10.10 -8.81
CA PHE A 77 -10.52 -9.92 -9.12
C PHE A 77 -10.08 -11.09 -10.01
N THR A 78 -9.74 -10.80 -11.25
CA THR A 78 -9.05 -11.72 -12.13
C THR A 78 -7.57 -11.36 -12.09
N THR A 79 -6.72 -12.37 -11.94
CA THR A 79 -5.28 -12.16 -12.03
C THR A 79 -4.99 -11.51 -13.39
N PRO A 80 -4.29 -10.36 -13.44
CA PRO A 80 -3.89 -9.76 -14.70
C PRO A 80 -3.13 -10.78 -15.55
N ASP A 81 -3.32 -10.72 -16.87
CA ASP A 81 -2.62 -11.61 -17.79
C ASP A 81 -1.11 -11.60 -17.49
N PRO A 82 -0.49 -12.75 -17.12
CA PRO A 82 0.92 -12.80 -16.78
C PRO A 82 1.84 -12.44 -17.97
N SER A 83 1.32 -12.46 -19.20
CA SER A 83 2.03 -12.03 -20.39
C SER A 83 1.90 -10.52 -20.69
N ALA A 84 1.02 -9.81 -19.97
CA ALA A 84 0.88 -8.37 -20.09
C ALA A 84 2.20 -7.67 -19.75
N ARG A 85 2.51 -6.59 -20.49
CA ARG A 85 3.64 -5.72 -20.17
C ARG A 85 3.39 -5.09 -18.81
N THR A 86 4.19 -5.46 -17.81
CA THR A 86 4.17 -4.86 -16.47
C THR A 86 5.44 -4.05 -16.24
N ALA A 87 5.48 -3.25 -15.17
CA ALA A 87 6.71 -2.59 -14.73
C ALA A 87 7.86 -3.57 -14.43
N GLY A 88 7.58 -4.87 -14.26
CA GLY A 88 8.61 -5.90 -14.15
C GLY A 88 9.22 -6.31 -15.50
N ALA A 89 8.57 -6.02 -16.62
CA ALA A 89 9.09 -6.33 -17.96
C ALA A 89 10.18 -5.36 -18.41
N ASP A 90 10.12 -4.11 -17.92
CA ASP A 90 11.14 -3.09 -18.15
C ASP A 90 11.24 -2.17 -16.93
N CYS A 91 12.27 -2.38 -16.13
CA CYS A 91 12.58 -1.54 -14.96
C CYS A 91 13.39 -0.28 -15.34
N ASN A 92 13.56 0.03 -16.63
CA ASN A 92 14.51 1.01 -17.14
C ASN A 92 15.90 0.79 -16.49
N GLU A 93 16.56 1.88 -16.08
CA GLU A 93 17.87 1.85 -15.42
C GLU A 93 17.82 1.47 -13.93
N ALA A 94 16.64 1.17 -13.36
CA ALA A 94 16.52 0.96 -11.91
C ALA A 94 17.32 -0.25 -11.42
N VAL A 95 17.35 -1.34 -12.19
CA VAL A 95 18.10 -2.56 -11.85
C VAL A 95 19.61 -2.29 -11.92
N THR A 96 20.06 -1.65 -12.99
CA THR A 96 21.47 -1.28 -13.18
C THR A 96 21.94 -0.33 -12.08
N ALA A 97 21.16 0.72 -11.78
CA ALA A 97 21.46 1.67 -10.72
C ALA A 97 21.48 1.02 -9.33
N TRP A 98 20.55 0.11 -9.04
CA TRP A 98 20.54 -0.62 -7.77
C TRP A 98 21.78 -1.52 -7.63
N ARG A 99 22.13 -2.28 -8.68
CA ARG A 99 23.33 -3.15 -8.67
C ARG A 99 24.61 -2.34 -8.49
N SER A 100 24.78 -1.25 -9.22
CA SER A 100 25.95 -0.38 -9.09
C SER A 100 26.10 0.19 -7.66
N LYS A 101 24.98 0.57 -7.01
CA LYS A 101 24.99 1.01 -5.61
C LYS A 101 25.32 -0.13 -4.65
N ALA A 102 24.81 -1.33 -4.90
CA ALA A 102 25.10 -2.51 -4.09
C ALA A 102 26.60 -2.86 -4.17
N ASP A 103 27.18 -2.88 -5.36
CA ASP A 103 28.60 -3.17 -5.57
C ASP A 103 29.47 -2.13 -4.87
N ALA A 104 29.17 -0.84 -5.03
CA ALA A 104 29.89 0.24 -4.35
C ALA A 104 29.83 0.13 -2.82
N ALA A 105 28.71 -0.32 -2.26
CA ALA A 105 28.55 -0.53 -0.83
C ALA A 105 29.37 -1.73 -0.32
N VAL A 106 29.44 -2.82 -1.09
CA VAL A 106 30.27 -3.99 -0.77
C VAL A 106 31.76 -3.63 -0.84
N GLU A 107 32.20 -2.93 -1.88
CA GLU A 107 33.58 -2.46 -2.03
C GLU A 107 34.00 -1.49 -0.92
N ALA A 108 33.11 -0.60 -0.50
CA ALA A 108 33.37 0.29 0.63
C ALA A 108 33.52 -0.47 1.96
N GLY A 109 32.78 -1.56 2.14
CA GLY A 109 32.83 -2.39 3.36
C GLY A 109 33.97 -3.41 3.39
N SER A 110 34.50 -3.82 2.22
CA SER A 110 35.60 -4.78 2.11
C SER A 110 36.99 -4.12 2.21
N LYS A 111 37.07 -2.80 2.10
CA LYS A 111 38.32 -2.06 2.24
C LYS A 111 38.66 -1.89 3.74
N PRO A 112 39.77 -2.45 4.25
CA PRO A 112 40.19 -2.21 5.62
C PRO A 112 40.51 -0.72 5.83
N PRO A 113 40.37 -0.21 7.07
CA PRO A 113 40.58 1.20 7.39
C PRO A 113 41.98 1.71 7.05
#